data_AF-A0A453Q0D8-F1
#
_entry.id   AF-A0A453Q0D8-F1
#
_cell.length_a   1.000
_cell.length_b   1.000
_cell.length_c   1.000
_cell.angle_alpha   90.00
_cell.angle_beta   90.00
_cell.angle_gamma   90.00
#
_symmetry.space_group_name_H-M   'P 1'
#
loop_
_entity.id
_entity.type
_entity.pdbx_description
1 polymer ?
#
loop_
_entity_poly.entity_id
_entity_poly.type
_entity_poly.pdbx_seq_one_letter_code
_entity_poly.pdbx_strand_id
1 'polypeptide(L)'
;MMAEITATEEASKRGLELAVVVPSMTMGPMLQQSLNFSSSHVARYLTGVKPTYPNAVAAYTDVRDVARAHVLVYEHPDARGRYLCIGAVLHRCEDDGKPMAKPYKFSNQRLRDLGLEFTPLKESLYETVTCLQKKGHLPLPVVPIAQKH
;
A
#
# COMPACT_ATOMS: atom_id res chain seq x y z
N MET A 1 -14.86 5.86 8.22
CA MET A 1 -15.56 6.87 7.41
C MET A 1 -16.03 8.05 8.26
N MET A 2 -16.52 7.85 9.49
CA MET A 2 -16.98 8.96 10.34
C MET A 2 -15.92 10.05 10.57
N ALA A 3 -14.67 9.69 10.86
CA ALA A 3 -13.60 10.68 11.04
C ALA A 3 -13.36 11.58 9.82
N GLU A 4 -13.43 11.02 8.61
CA GLU A 4 -13.26 11.77 7.36
C GLU A 4 -14.43 12.74 7.13
N ILE A 5 -15.66 12.27 7.38
CA ILE A 5 -16.87 13.09 7.29
C ILE A 5 -16.78 14.24 8.28
N THR A 6 -16.49 13.96 9.55
CA THR A 6 -16.34 14.98 10.59
C THR A 6 -15.25 15.99 10.27
N ALA A 7 -14.09 15.55 9.75
CA ALA A 7 -13.03 16.47 9.34
C ALA A 7 -13.48 17.40 8.19
N THR A 8 -14.25 16.88 7.23
CA THR A 8 -14.79 17.65 6.10
C THR A 8 -15.84 18.67 6.55
N GLU A 9 -16.71 18.28 7.49
CA GLU A 9 -17.71 19.17 8.08
C GLU A 9 -17.05 20.29 8.90
N GLU A 10 -16.07 19.95 9.74
CA GLU A 10 -15.35 20.95 10.55
C GLU A 10 -14.50 21.90 9.71
N ALA A 11 -13.85 21.41 8.65
CA ALA A 11 -13.13 22.27 7.72
C ALA A 11 -14.07 23.29 7.05
N SER A 12 -15.23 22.82 6.58
CA SER A 12 -16.27 23.68 5.99
C SER A 12 -16.76 24.75 6.96
N LYS A 13 -17.06 24.38 8.22
CA LYS A 13 -17.52 25.33 9.26
C LYS A 13 -16.48 26.41 9.58
N ARG A 14 -15.19 26.09 9.46
CA ARG A 14 -14.07 26.97 9.80
C ARG A 14 -13.54 27.74 8.59
N GLY A 15 -14.08 27.53 7.40
CA GLY A 15 -13.58 28.12 6.16
C GLY A 15 -12.18 27.64 5.78
N LEU A 16 -11.81 26.42 6.18
CA LEU A 16 -10.52 25.80 5.83
C LEU A 16 -10.65 24.99 4.55
N GLU A 17 -9.68 25.16 3.64
CA GLU A 17 -9.55 24.29 2.47
C GLU A 17 -9.04 22.92 2.90
N LEU A 18 -9.76 21.86 2.51
CA LEU A 18 -9.43 20.47 2.84
C LEU A 18 -9.37 19.61 1.58
N ALA A 19 -8.25 18.90 1.45
CA ALA A 19 -8.09 17.80 0.54
C ALA A 19 -7.74 16.53 1.32
N VAL A 20 -8.30 15.40 0.89
CA VAL A 20 -8.19 14.11 1.59
C VAL A 20 -7.53 13.11 0.66
N VAL A 21 -6.38 12.57 1.07
CA VAL A 21 -5.74 11.44 0.40
C VAL A 21 -6.20 10.15 1.07
N VAL A 22 -6.73 9.22 0.28
CA VAL A 22 -7.27 7.95 0.75
C VAL A 22 -6.36 6.81 0.26
N PRO A 23 -5.33 6.43 1.03
CA PRO A 23 -4.44 5.33 0.68
C PRO A 23 -5.10 3.97 0.88
N SER A 24 -4.64 2.99 0.10
CA SER A 24 -4.92 1.57 0.31
C SER A 24 -3.87 0.88 1.18
N MET A 25 -3.80 -0.45 1.17
CA MET A 25 -2.78 -1.18 1.93
C MET A 25 -1.39 -0.70 1.52
N THR A 26 -0.73 -0.01 2.44
CA THR A 26 0.51 0.70 2.12
C THR A 26 1.70 -0.20 2.35
N MET A 27 2.50 -0.39 1.31
CA MET A 27 3.69 -1.23 1.29
C MET A 27 4.93 -0.39 0.99
N GLY A 28 6.11 -0.95 1.15
CA GLY A 28 7.38 -0.30 0.86
C GLY A 28 8.33 -0.27 2.06
N PRO A 29 9.48 0.40 1.91
CA PRO A 29 10.49 0.46 2.95
C PRO A 29 10.00 1.25 4.16
N MET A 30 10.20 0.70 5.36
CA MET A 30 9.86 1.35 6.62
C MET A 30 11.04 2.17 7.15
N LEU A 31 10.78 3.39 7.61
CA LEU A 31 11.78 4.17 8.34
C LEU A 31 11.85 3.75 9.82
N GLN A 32 10.68 3.52 10.44
CA GLN A 32 10.57 3.09 11.83
C GLN A 32 11.12 1.67 12.08
N GLN A 33 11.42 1.33 13.33
CA GLN A 33 11.91 0.00 13.73
C GLN A 33 10.78 -1.02 13.92
N SER A 34 9.64 -0.58 14.46
CA SER A 34 8.50 -1.45 14.76
C SER A 34 7.64 -1.73 13.51
N LEU A 35 7.03 -2.91 13.47
CA LEU A 35 6.09 -3.26 12.42
C LEU A 35 4.79 -2.46 12.57
N ASN A 36 4.36 -1.82 11.48
CA ASN A 36 2.99 -1.35 11.34
C ASN A 36 2.08 -2.50 10.86
N PHE A 37 0.77 -2.25 10.84
CA PHE A 37 -0.22 -3.27 10.46
C PHE A 37 0.02 -3.84 9.05
N SER A 38 0.29 -2.97 8.07
CA SER A 38 0.47 -3.39 6.68
C SER A 38 1.75 -4.20 6.47
N SER A 39 2.85 -3.81 7.09
CA SER A 39 4.13 -4.54 6.99
C SER A 39 4.07 -5.86 7.77
N SER A 40 3.37 -5.89 8.90
CA SER A 40 3.06 -7.12 9.63
C SER A 40 2.23 -8.08 8.77
N HIS A 41 1.28 -7.57 7.99
CA HIS A 41 0.49 -8.38 7.08
C HIS A 41 1.36 -9.15 6.07
N VAL A 42 2.39 -8.50 5.52
CA VAL A 42 3.37 -9.11 4.59
C VAL A 42 4.27 -10.11 5.33
N ALA A 43 4.83 -9.72 6.47
CA ALA A 43 5.72 -10.56 7.26
C ALA A 43 5.04 -11.87 7.69
N ARG A 44 3.74 -11.85 8.01
CA ARG A 44 2.97 -13.03 8.41
C ARG A 44 2.84 -14.08 7.32
N TYR A 45 2.81 -13.68 6.05
CA TYR A 45 2.84 -14.64 4.93
C TYR A 45 4.22 -15.29 4.79
N LEU A 46 5.28 -14.51 4.93
CA LEU A 46 6.67 -14.97 4.73
C LEU A 46 7.23 -15.79 5.91
N THR A 47 6.71 -15.57 7.11
CA THR A 47 7.05 -16.36 8.31
C THR A 47 6.23 -17.64 8.45
N GLY A 48 5.26 -17.88 7.56
CA GLY A 48 4.36 -19.04 7.63
C GLY A 48 3.31 -18.97 8.75
N VAL A 49 3.26 -17.89 9.53
CA VAL A 49 2.22 -17.68 10.57
C VAL A 49 0.83 -17.66 9.96
N LYS A 50 0.71 -17.19 8.71
CA LYS A 50 -0.51 -17.29 7.93
C LYS A 50 -0.33 -18.37 6.85
N PRO A 51 -0.79 -19.61 7.09
CA PRO A 51 -0.50 -20.74 6.21
C PRO A 51 -1.28 -20.70 4.90
N THR A 52 -2.41 -19.97 4.88
CA THR A 52 -3.31 -19.94 3.73
C THR A 52 -3.56 -18.54 3.18
N TYR A 53 -3.73 -18.47 1.86
CA TYR A 53 -4.08 -17.24 1.16
C TYR A 53 -5.60 -17.20 0.96
N PRO A 54 -6.34 -16.34 1.68
CA PRO A 54 -7.78 -16.27 1.53
C PRO A 54 -8.08 -15.74 0.12
N ASN A 55 -8.97 -16.42 -0.61
CA ASN A 55 -9.49 -16.00 -1.91
C ASN A 55 -10.18 -14.63 -1.82
N ALA A 56 -9.38 -13.56 -1.95
CA ALA A 56 -9.81 -12.19 -1.70
C ALA A 56 -8.93 -11.19 -2.45
N VAL A 57 -9.52 -10.10 -2.90
CA VAL A 57 -8.81 -8.99 -3.54
C VAL A 57 -8.42 -7.92 -2.53
N ALA A 58 -7.28 -7.27 -2.74
CA ALA A 58 -6.86 -6.11 -1.95
C ALA A 58 -6.17 -5.08 -2.85
N ALA A 59 -6.40 -3.80 -2.54
CA ALA A 59 -5.68 -2.67 -3.13
C ALA A 59 -4.39 -2.40 -2.37
N TYR A 60 -3.34 -2.07 -3.12
CA TYR A 60 -2.02 -1.75 -2.59
C TYR A 60 -1.45 -0.48 -3.23
N THR A 61 -0.60 0.19 -2.46
CA THR A 61 0.12 1.41 -2.84
C THR A 61 1.48 1.45 -2.16
N ASP A 62 2.50 2.01 -2.82
CA ASP A 62 3.80 2.25 -2.21
C ASP A 62 3.77 3.46 -1.26
N VAL A 63 4.44 3.36 -0.11
CA VAL A 63 4.51 4.39 0.93
C VAL A 63 5.08 5.71 0.41
N ARG A 64 6.01 5.66 -0.54
CA ARG A 64 6.58 6.85 -1.18
C ARG A 64 5.56 7.51 -2.09
N ASP A 65 4.71 6.74 -2.77
CA ASP A 65 3.62 7.28 -3.58
C ASP A 65 2.58 7.97 -2.68
N VAL A 66 2.27 7.39 -1.52
CA VAL A 66 1.39 8.02 -0.53
C VAL A 66 1.98 9.36 -0.06
N ALA A 67 3.27 9.39 0.28
CA ALA A 67 3.94 10.62 0.69
C ALA A 67 3.92 11.67 -0.42
N ARG A 68 4.29 11.30 -1.66
CA ARG A 68 4.23 12.20 -2.83
C ARG A 68 2.81 12.68 -3.10
N ALA A 69 1.79 11.83 -2.95
CA ALA A 69 0.40 12.22 -3.12
C ALA A 69 -0.01 13.33 -2.14
N HIS A 70 0.42 13.25 -0.87
CA HIS A 70 0.14 14.31 0.11
C HIS A 70 0.83 15.62 -0.27
N VAL A 71 2.09 15.57 -0.70
CA VAL A 71 2.85 16.75 -1.16
C VAL A 71 2.17 17.38 -2.38
N LEU A 72 1.88 16.59 -3.42
CA LEU A 72 1.23 17.08 -4.64
C LEU A 72 -0.13 17.72 -4.36
N VAL A 73 -0.95 17.08 -3.54
CA VAL A 73 -2.27 17.62 -3.18
C VAL A 73 -2.15 18.91 -2.37
N TYR A 74 -1.10 19.06 -1.55
CA TYR A 74 -0.85 20.29 -0.81
C TYR A 74 -0.32 21.43 -1.69
N GLU A 75 0.56 21.12 -2.65
CA GLU A 75 1.21 22.12 -3.51
C GLU A 75 0.31 22.65 -4.63
N HIS A 76 -0.74 21.91 -5.02
CA HIS A 76 -1.67 22.32 -6.07
C HIS A 76 -2.85 23.11 -5.48
N PRO A 77 -2.98 24.42 -5.76
CA PRO A 77 -4.06 25.24 -5.18
C PRO A 77 -5.47 24.79 -5.56
N ASP A 78 -5.62 24.15 -6.72
CA ASP A 78 -6.92 23.66 -7.20
C ASP A 78 -7.32 22.30 -6.61
N ALA A 79 -6.45 21.68 -5.79
CA ALA A 79 -6.67 20.35 -5.26
C ALA A 79 -7.71 20.36 -4.13
N ARG A 80 -8.83 19.66 -4.34
CA ARG A 80 -9.97 19.66 -3.41
C ARG A 80 -10.70 18.34 -3.35
N GLY A 81 -11.27 18.04 -2.18
CA GLY A 81 -12.01 16.80 -1.96
C GLY A 81 -11.10 15.58 -1.90
N ARG A 82 -11.58 14.43 -2.41
CA ARG A 82 -10.98 13.12 -2.13
C ARG A 82 -10.12 12.58 -3.26
N TYR A 83 -8.94 12.06 -2.93
CA TYR A 83 -7.95 11.49 -3.84
C TYR A 83 -7.69 10.03 -3.48
N LEU A 84 -8.22 9.10 -4.30
CA LEU A 84 -7.93 7.67 -4.13
C LEU A 84 -6.48 7.38 -4.48
N CYS A 85 -5.69 6.98 -3.49
CA CYS A 85 -4.29 6.63 -3.63
C CYS A 85 -4.16 5.11 -3.66
N ILE A 86 -4.48 4.54 -4.83
CA ILE A 86 -4.44 3.09 -5.13
C ILE A 86 -3.48 2.88 -6.31
N GLY A 87 -2.42 2.10 -6.12
CA GLY A 87 -1.49 1.73 -7.20
C GLY A 87 -2.02 0.57 -8.03
N ALA A 88 -2.40 -0.53 -7.38
CA ALA A 88 -2.94 -1.71 -8.05
C ALA A 88 -3.87 -2.51 -7.12
N VAL A 89 -4.75 -3.33 -7.72
CA VAL A 89 -5.58 -4.31 -7.01
C VAL A 89 -5.08 -5.70 -7.37
N LEU A 90 -4.65 -6.47 -6.36
CA LEU A 90 -4.19 -7.84 -6.55
C LEU A 90 -5.13 -8.84 -5.90
N HIS A 91 -5.16 -10.02 -6.50
CA HIS A 91 -5.73 -11.20 -5.89
C HIS A 91 -4.78 -11.79 -4.86
N ARG A 92 -5.33 -12.23 -3.73
CA ARG A 92 -4.67 -13.16 -2.81
C ARG A 92 -5.44 -14.47 -2.96
N CYS A 93 -4.79 -15.52 -3.43
CA CYS A 93 -5.29 -16.87 -3.30
C CYS A 93 -4.15 -17.86 -3.40
N GLU A 94 -4.44 -19.07 -2.95
CA GLU A 94 -3.71 -20.25 -3.38
C GLU A 94 -4.06 -20.56 -4.83
N ASP A 95 -3.11 -21.16 -5.54
CA ASP A 95 -3.35 -21.74 -6.85
C ASP A 95 -4.00 -23.12 -6.68
N ASP A 96 -5.24 -23.11 -6.18
CA ASP A 96 -6.02 -24.31 -5.82
C ASP A 96 -7.12 -24.65 -6.82
N GLY A 97 -7.08 -24.01 -8.01
CA GLY A 97 -8.04 -24.21 -9.09
C GLY A 97 -9.44 -23.64 -8.84
N LYS A 98 -9.69 -22.96 -7.69
CA LYS A 98 -10.99 -22.36 -7.40
C LYS A 98 -11.20 -21.04 -8.17
N PRO A 99 -12.46 -20.65 -8.44
CA PRO A 99 -12.76 -19.36 -9.04
C PRO A 99 -12.22 -18.22 -8.16
N MET A 100 -11.30 -17.44 -8.73
CA MET A 100 -10.68 -16.30 -8.05
C MET A 100 -11.66 -15.12 -7.93
N ALA A 101 -11.64 -14.44 -6.79
CA ALA A 101 -12.33 -13.17 -6.62
C ALA A 101 -11.86 -12.15 -7.67
N LYS A 102 -12.80 -11.48 -8.32
CA LYS A 102 -12.47 -10.53 -9.39
C LYS A 102 -11.97 -9.21 -8.79
N PRO A 103 -10.83 -8.67 -9.26
CA PRO A 103 -10.41 -7.32 -8.93
C PRO A 103 -11.52 -6.31 -9.26
N TYR A 104 -11.82 -5.43 -8.32
CA TYR A 104 -12.77 -4.35 -8.57
C TYR A 104 -12.12 -3.24 -9.40
N LYS A 105 -12.98 -2.51 -10.14
CA LYS A 105 -12.55 -1.31 -10.87
C LYS A 105 -12.39 -0.15 -9.89
N PHE A 106 -11.36 0.65 -10.09
CA PHE A 106 -11.10 1.87 -9.33
C PHE A 106 -10.56 2.95 -10.27
N SER A 107 -10.53 4.19 -9.81
CA SER A 107 -9.87 5.30 -10.52
C SER A 107 -8.89 5.99 -9.60
N ASN A 108 -7.63 6.07 -10.03
CA ASN A 108 -6.59 6.90 -9.43
C ASN A 108 -6.26 8.11 -10.32
N GLN A 109 -7.14 8.43 -11.28
CA GLN A 109 -6.89 9.44 -12.30
C GLN A 109 -6.63 10.82 -11.69
N ARG A 110 -7.38 11.20 -10.65
CA ARG A 110 -7.20 12.50 -9.98
C ARG A 110 -5.79 12.74 -9.47
N LEU A 111 -5.07 11.69 -9.04
CA LEU A 111 -3.66 11.83 -8.63
C LEU A 111 -2.71 11.83 -9.82
N ARG A 112 -3.03 11.07 -10.88
CA ARG A 112 -2.27 11.08 -12.14
C ARG A 112 -2.36 12.43 -12.84
N ASP A 113 -3.52 13.08 -12.78
CA ASP A 113 -3.74 14.43 -13.32
C ASP A 113 -2.89 15.49 -12.58
N LEU A 114 -2.54 15.23 -11.31
CA LEU A 114 -1.58 16.04 -10.55
C LEU A 114 -0.11 15.64 -10.79
N GLY A 115 0.16 14.74 -11.76
CA GLY A 115 1.50 14.29 -12.09
C GLY A 115 2.03 13.13 -11.23
N LEU A 116 1.19 12.48 -10.40
CA LEU A 116 1.65 11.33 -9.61
C LEU A 116 1.84 10.09 -10.50
N GLU A 117 3.07 9.59 -10.51
CA GLU A 117 3.40 8.27 -11.02
C GLU A 117 3.42 7.24 -9.89
N PHE A 118 2.71 6.13 -10.10
CA PHE A 118 2.62 5.02 -9.15
C PHE A 118 3.74 4.03 -9.37
N THR A 119 4.42 3.66 -8.29
CA THR A 119 5.48 2.66 -8.28
C THR A 119 4.89 1.28 -8.61
N PRO A 120 5.53 0.47 -9.48
CA PRO A 120 5.09 -0.90 -9.73
C PRO A 120 5.04 -1.72 -8.44
N LEU A 121 3.92 -2.40 -8.20
CA LEU A 121 3.70 -3.10 -6.94
C LEU A 121 4.72 -4.23 -6.67
N LYS A 122 5.24 -4.86 -7.73
CA LYS A 122 6.30 -5.89 -7.61
C LYS A 122 7.56 -5.30 -6.96
N GLU A 123 7.91 -4.07 -7.33
CA GLU A 123 9.05 -3.35 -6.78
C GLU A 123 8.81 -2.97 -5.32
N SER A 124 7.64 -2.39 -5.02
CA SER A 124 7.25 -2.05 -3.64
C SER A 124 7.24 -3.28 -2.72
N LEU A 125 6.74 -4.42 -3.20
CA LEU A 125 6.76 -5.68 -2.45
C LEU A 125 8.18 -6.18 -2.22
N TYR A 126 9.02 -6.18 -3.25
CA TYR A 126 10.43 -6.58 -3.13
C TYR A 126 11.19 -5.72 -2.11
N GLU A 127 11.02 -4.39 -2.17
CA GLU A 127 11.63 -3.48 -1.21
C GLU A 127 11.10 -3.66 0.21
N THR A 128 9.80 -3.97 0.36
CA THR A 128 9.19 -4.28 1.66
C THR A 128 9.90 -5.49 2.30
N VAL A 129 10.04 -6.59 1.56
CA VAL A 129 10.69 -7.81 2.06
C VAL A 129 12.15 -7.56 2.38
N THR A 130 12.87 -6.85 1.50
CA THR A 130 14.26 -6.48 1.71
C THR A 130 14.42 -5.62 2.97
N CYS A 131 13.51 -4.66 3.18
CA CYS A 131 13.51 -3.83 4.37
C CYS A 131 13.24 -4.65 5.65
N LEU A 132 12.30 -5.59 5.61
CA LEU A 132 11.99 -6.47 6.74
C LEU A 132 13.19 -7.35 7.12
N GLN A 133 13.88 -7.91 6.13
CA GLN A 133 15.11 -8.69 6.32
C GLN A 133 16.22 -7.85 6.95
N LYS A 134 16.51 -6.66 6.40
CA LYS A 134 17.54 -5.75 6.92
C LYS A 134 17.27 -5.32 8.37
N LYS A 135 16.01 -5.25 8.78
CA LYS A 135 15.60 -4.89 10.14
C LYS A 135 15.40 -6.09 11.08
N GLY A 136 15.73 -7.31 10.63
CA GLY A 136 15.63 -8.52 11.45
C GLY A 136 14.23 -9.06 11.68
N HIS A 137 13.22 -8.55 10.95
CA HIS A 137 11.83 -9.03 11.04
C HIS A 137 11.57 -10.28 10.21
N LEU A 138 12.46 -10.59 9.26
CA LEU A 138 12.45 -11.81 8.47
C LEU A 138 13.84 -12.43 8.44
N PRO A 139 13.93 -13.78 8.44
CA PRO A 139 15.21 -14.44 8.21
C PRO A 139 15.75 -14.08 6.82
N LEU A 140 17.07 -13.96 6.72
CA LEU A 140 17.73 -13.84 5.42
C LEU A 140 17.53 -15.13 4.62
N PRO A 141 17.39 -15.04 3.29
CA PRO A 141 17.26 -16.23 2.46
C PRO A 141 18.53 -17.08 2.65
N VAL A 142 18.35 -18.33 3.06
CA VAL A 142 19.44 -19.31 3.09
C VAL A 142 19.76 -19.62 1.64
N VAL A 143 20.83 -19.03 1.10
CA VAL A 143 21.33 -19.41 -0.22
C VAL A 143 21.90 -20.83 -0.08
N PRO A 144 21.35 -21.86 -0.75
CA PRO A 144 21.98 -23.16 -0.76
C PRO A 144 23.37 -22.98 -1.37
N ILE A 145 24.41 -23.30 -0.61
CA ILE A 145 25.76 -23.38 -1.15
C ILE A 145 25.68 -24.45 -2.22
N ALA A 146 25.76 -24.06 -3.50
CA ALA A 146 25.87 -25.01 -4.59
C ALA A 146 27.12 -25.85 -4.33
N GLN A 147 26.92 -27.10 -3.88
CA GLN A 147 27.98 -28.08 -3.84
C GLN A 147 28.37 -28.32 -5.29
N LYS A 148 29.48 -27.69 -5.72
CA LYS A 148 30.16 -28.06 -6.96
C LYS A 148 30.64 -29.50 -6.77
N HIS A 149 29.95 -30.44 -7.40
CA HIS A 149 30.51 -31.75 -7.72
C HIS A 149 31.36 -31.64 -8.99
#